data_AF-N9MJD0-F1
#
_entry.id   AF-N9MJD0-F1
#
_cell.length_a   1.000
_cell.length_b   1.000
_cell.length_c   1.000
_cell.angle_alpha   90.00
_cell.angle_beta   90.00
_cell.angle_gamma   90.00
#
_symmetry.space_group_name_H-M   'P 1'
#
loop_
_entity.id
_entity.type
_entity.pdbx_description
1 polymer ?
#
loop_
_entity_poly.entity_id
_entity_poly.type
_entity_poly.pdbx_seq_one_letter_code
_entity_poly.pdbx_strand_id
1 'polypeptide(L)'
;MYQKAFTLIEVMIVLTIIAILATVAGMSYHSYVVRSQLTEVFEQAGSYRTQFIASDGHCDAGRQIGSGTQYIEKVVINAACRIEFKLRQDRVDTAIRGKSIAFDVYSGSCSSSDISQRYLPKDCRGQ
;
A
#
# COMPACT_ATOMS: atom_id res chain seq x y z
N MET A 1 -17.23 48.28 -18.86
CA MET A 1 -15.93 47.65 -18.61
C MET A 1 -15.85 46.39 -19.46
N TYR A 2 -15.12 46.43 -20.58
CA TYR A 2 -14.96 45.26 -21.45
C TYR A 2 -13.87 44.38 -20.83
N GLN A 3 -14.28 43.34 -20.08
CA GLN A 3 -13.33 42.33 -19.62
C GLN A 3 -12.80 41.62 -20.86
N LYS A 4 -11.49 41.73 -21.12
CA LYS A 4 -10.80 40.97 -22.17
C LYS A 4 -10.98 39.48 -21.87
N ALA A 5 -11.92 38.85 -22.57
CA ALA A 5 -12.02 37.40 -22.58
C ALA A 5 -10.82 36.83 -23.32
N PHE A 6 -10.25 35.75 -22.79
CA PHE A 6 -9.19 34.98 -23.44
C PHE A 6 -9.60 34.56 -24.85
N THR A 7 -8.67 34.60 -25.80
CA THR A 7 -8.96 34.19 -27.17
C THR A 7 -9.11 32.66 -27.25
N LEU A 8 -9.97 32.17 -28.15
CA LEU A 8 -10.22 30.74 -28.31
C LEU A 8 -8.93 29.97 -28.68
N ILE A 9 -8.03 30.62 -29.42
CA ILE A 9 -6.73 30.06 -29.79
C ILE A 9 -5.76 29.97 -28.61
N GLU A 10 -5.74 30.96 -27.71
CA GLU A 10 -4.95 30.85 -26.47
C GLU A 10 -5.43 29.69 -25.61
N VAL A 11 -6.75 29.52 -25.49
CA VAL A 11 -7.31 28.41 -24.71
C VAL A 11 -6.97 27.06 -25.31
N MET A 12 -6.98 26.91 -26.65
CA MET A 12 -6.59 25.64 -27.29
C MET A 12 -5.12 25.29 -27.05
N ILE A 13 -4.20 26.25 -27.13
CA ILE A 13 -2.78 25.98 -26.88
C ILE A 13 -2.57 25.57 -25.42
N VAL A 14 -3.18 26.29 -24.48
CA VAL A 14 -3.08 25.98 -23.05
C VAL A 14 -3.68 24.61 -22.74
N LEU A 15 -4.83 24.27 -23.30
CA LEU A 15 -5.44 22.93 -23.14
C LEU A 15 -4.53 21.82 -23.64
N THR A 16 -3.88 22.03 -24.79
CA THR A 16 -3.02 21.02 -25.41
C THR A 16 -1.77 20.77 -24.55
N ILE A 17 -1.16 21.83 -24.01
CA ILE A 17 -0.01 21.71 -23.11
C ILE A 17 -0.41 20.99 -21.81
N ILE A 18 -1.55 21.35 -21.20
CA ILE A 18 -2.05 20.70 -19.98
C ILE A 18 -2.32 19.21 -20.24
N ALA A 19 -2.90 18.87 -21.40
CA ALA A 19 -3.16 17.48 -21.78
C ALA A 19 -1.86 16.65 -21.82
N ILE A 20 -0.81 17.16 -22.49
CA ILE A 20 0.49 16.47 -22.56
C ILE A 20 1.09 16.27 -21.16
N LEU A 21 1.12 17.34 -20.35
CA LEU A 21 1.66 17.29 -18.99
C LEU A 21 0.91 16.28 -18.10
N ALA A 22 -0.42 16.24 -18.19
CA ALA A 22 -1.25 15.31 -17.42
C ALA A 22 -0.94 13.84 -17.75
N THR A 23 -0.72 13.52 -19.04
CA THR A 23 -0.37 12.14 -19.46
C THR A 23 0.93 11.66 -18.84
N VAL A 24 1.97 12.51 -18.79
CA VAL A 24 3.28 12.14 -18.24
C VAL A 24 3.22 11.98 -16.72
N ALA A 25 2.47 12.86 -16.05
CA ALA A 25 2.40 12.90 -14.60
C ALA A 25 1.62 11.71 -14.00
N GLY A 26 0.62 11.18 -14.71
CA GLY A 26 -0.22 10.09 -14.21
C GLY A 26 0.56 8.84 -13.72
N MET A 27 1.62 8.45 -14.44
CA MET A 27 2.36 7.23 -14.12
C MET A 27 3.17 7.32 -12.81
N SER A 28 3.65 8.52 -12.44
CA SER A 28 4.44 8.69 -11.22
C SER A 28 3.54 8.72 -9.98
N TYR A 29 2.41 9.43 -10.02
CA TYR A 29 1.49 9.57 -8.88
C TYR A 29 0.92 8.23 -8.41
N HIS A 30 0.61 7.31 -9.32
CA HIS A 30 0.08 6.00 -8.97
C HIS A 30 1.01 5.22 -8.01
N SER A 31 2.33 5.33 -8.18
CA SER A 31 3.27 4.63 -7.29
C SER A 31 3.32 5.24 -5.89
N TYR A 32 3.07 6.56 -5.77
CA TYR A 32 2.98 7.23 -4.48
C TYR A 32 1.72 6.84 -3.72
N VAL A 33 0.57 6.76 -4.40
CA VAL A 33 -0.70 6.34 -3.79
C VAL A 33 -0.62 4.90 -3.27
N VAL A 34 -0.02 3.99 -4.04
CA VAL A 34 0.20 2.61 -3.59
C VAL A 34 1.10 2.57 -2.35
N ARG A 35 2.21 3.33 -2.36
CA ARG A 35 3.12 3.41 -1.21
C ARG A 35 2.44 3.98 0.03
N SER A 36 1.59 4.99 -0.10
CA SER A 36 0.87 5.56 1.04
C SER A 36 -0.10 4.55 1.68
N GLN A 37 -0.80 3.74 0.87
CA GLN A 37 -1.64 2.66 1.38
C GLN A 37 -0.81 1.62 2.14
N LEU A 38 0.35 1.25 1.60
CA LEU A 38 1.25 0.30 2.23
C LEU A 38 1.85 0.83 3.54
N THR A 39 2.18 2.12 3.63
CA THR A 39 2.68 2.73 4.88
C THR A 39 1.70 2.54 6.04
N GLU A 40 0.39 2.71 5.80
CA GLU A 40 -0.61 2.49 6.84
C GLU A 40 -0.69 1.01 7.26
N VAL A 41 -0.60 0.10 6.29
CA VAL A 41 -0.55 -1.34 6.57
C VAL A 41 0.68 -1.69 7.41
N PHE A 42 1.82 -1.06 7.13
CA PHE A 42 3.05 -1.24 7.90
C PHE A 42 2.96 -0.70 9.33
N GLU A 43 2.33 0.46 9.53
CA GLU A 43 2.07 1.00 10.87
C GLU A 43 1.18 0.05 11.68
N GLN A 44 0.10 -0.44 11.06
CA GLN A 44 -0.79 -1.43 11.68
C GLN A 44 -0.06 -2.75 11.95
N ALA A 45 0.78 -3.21 11.02
CA ALA A 45 1.57 -4.41 11.21
C ALA A 45 2.54 -4.30 12.40
N GLY A 46 3.16 -3.14 12.59
CA GLY A 46 3.98 -2.85 13.76
C GLY A 46 3.20 -2.93 15.07
N SER A 47 1.98 -2.37 15.10
CA SER A 47 1.08 -2.45 16.25
C SER A 47 0.64 -3.90 16.54
N TYR A 48 0.29 -4.68 15.52
CA TYR A 48 -0.05 -6.09 15.68
C TYR A 48 1.13 -6.90 16.22
N ARG A 49 2.35 -6.63 15.75
CA ARG A 49 3.56 -7.28 16.25
C ARG A 49 3.79 -7.00 17.73
N THR A 50 3.71 -5.74 18.16
CA THR A 50 3.93 -5.39 19.57
C THR A 50 2.85 -5.99 20.48
N GLN A 51 1.59 -5.94 20.07
CA GLN A 51 0.48 -6.55 20.81
C GLN A 51 0.61 -8.08 20.88
N PHE A 52 1.05 -8.72 19.80
CA PHE A 52 1.27 -10.16 19.76
C PHE A 52 2.40 -10.61 20.71
N ILE A 53 3.51 -9.87 20.72
CA ILE A 53 4.64 -10.13 21.64
C ILE A 53 4.21 -9.92 23.09
N ALA A 54 3.34 -8.94 23.37
CA ALA A 54 2.88 -8.63 24.72
C ALA A 54 1.84 -9.61 25.28
N SER A 55 1.12 -10.35 24.44
CA SER A 55 -0.03 -11.16 24.87
C SER A 55 0.30 -12.63 25.19
N ASP A 56 1.17 -13.27 24.41
CA ASP A 56 1.62 -14.65 24.68
C ASP A 56 2.77 -15.10 23.75
N GLY A 57 2.95 -14.42 22.61
CA GLY A 57 4.01 -14.73 21.64
C GLY A 57 3.91 -16.11 20.98
N HIS A 58 2.86 -16.89 21.23
CA HIS A 58 2.75 -18.26 20.75
C HIS A 58 2.36 -18.35 19.27
N CYS A 59 3.23 -18.93 18.44
CA CYS A 59 3.04 -18.94 17.00
C CYS A 59 2.32 -20.21 16.54
N ASP A 60 1.00 -20.11 16.38
CA ASP A 60 0.18 -21.21 15.86
C ASP A 60 -0.08 -21.03 14.37
N ALA A 61 -0.03 -22.13 13.62
CA ALA A 61 -0.38 -22.09 12.20
C ALA A 61 -1.85 -21.72 11.98
N GLY A 62 -2.10 -20.66 11.22
CA GLY A 62 -3.43 -20.30 10.75
C GLY A 62 -4.29 -19.53 11.74
N ARG A 63 -3.74 -19.13 12.90
CA ARG A 63 -4.48 -18.36 13.91
C ARG A 63 -4.69 -16.93 13.44
N GLN A 64 -5.93 -16.46 13.46
CA GLN A 64 -6.23 -15.06 13.18
C GLN A 64 -5.93 -14.21 14.41
N ILE A 65 -5.08 -13.20 14.27
CA ILE A 65 -4.61 -12.36 15.38
C ILE A 65 -5.17 -10.93 15.34
N GLY A 66 -5.93 -10.60 14.28
CA GLY A 66 -6.47 -9.26 14.08
C GLY A 66 -7.72 -9.26 13.22
N SER A 67 -8.50 -8.17 13.34
CA SER A 67 -9.60 -7.86 12.44
C SER A 67 -9.11 -7.01 11.26
N GLY A 68 -9.73 -7.18 10.10
CA GLY A 68 -9.43 -6.36 8.94
C GLY A 68 -9.68 -4.87 9.19
N THR A 69 -8.85 -4.01 8.60
CA THR A 69 -8.95 -2.55 8.63
C THR A 69 -9.43 -2.01 7.28
N GLN A 70 -9.21 -0.73 6.99
CA GLN A 70 -9.56 -0.15 5.70
C GLN A 70 -8.80 -0.81 4.54
N TYR A 71 -7.53 -1.16 4.73
CA TYR A 71 -6.70 -1.79 3.69
C TYR A 71 -6.37 -3.26 3.96
N ILE A 72 -6.54 -3.73 5.19
CA ILE A 72 -6.29 -5.12 5.58
C ILE A 72 -7.62 -5.89 5.60
N GLU A 73 -7.67 -7.05 4.98
CA GLU A 73 -8.81 -7.97 5.03
C GLU A 73 -8.68 -8.95 6.18
N LYS A 74 -7.49 -9.56 6.32
CA LYS A 74 -7.23 -10.62 7.30
C LYS A 74 -5.79 -10.54 7.81
N VAL A 75 -5.60 -10.84 9.09
CA VAL A 75 -4.29 -10.94 9.74
C VAL A 75 -4.15 -12.33 10.36
N VAL A 76 -3.25 -13.14 9.82
CA VAL A 76 -3.05 -14.53 10.22
C VAL A 76 -1.59 -14.74 10.61
N ILE A 77 -1.32 -15.53 11.65
CA ILE A 77 0.03 -15.95 11.98
C ILE A 77 0.26 -17.41 11.54
N ASN A 78 1.50 -17.74 11.19
CA ASN A 78 1.91 -19.10 10.91
C ASN A 78 2.80 -19.71 12.03
N ALA A 79 3.07 -21.00 11.95
CA ALA A 79 3.93 -21.70 12.93
C ALA A 79 5.39 -21.22 12.93
N ALA A 80 5.83 -20.50 11.89
CA ALA A 80 7.16 -19.90 11.80
C ALA A 80 7.20 -18.46 12.34
N CYS A 81 6.19 -18.05 13.13
CA CYS A 81 6.08 -16.70 13.70
C CYS A 81 6.08 -15.59 12.67
N ARG A 82 5.49 -15.86 11.50
CA ARG A 82 5.27 -14.86 10.47
C ARG A 82 3.80 -14.47 10.45
N ILE A 83 3.57 -13.17 10.60
CA ILE A 83 2.26 -12.55 10.50
C ILE A 83 2.02 -12.17 9.04
N GLU A 84 1.05 -12.81 8.43
CA GLU A 84 0.57 -12.55 7.08
C GLU A 84 -0.63 -11.60 7.12
N PHE A 85 -0.47 -10.46 6.47
CA PHE A 85 -1.48 -9.44 6.22
C PHE A 85 -1.99 -9.61 4.80
N LYS A 86 -3.25 -10.02 4.67
CA LYS A 86 -3.94 -10.05 3.38
C LYS A 86 -4.60 -8.69 3.13
N LEU A 87 -4.24 -8.05 2.03
CA LEU A 87 -4.83 -6.78 1.63
C LEU A 87 -6.24 -6.96 1.08
N ARG A 88 -7.09 -5.95 1.30
CA ARG A 88 -8.48 -5.95 0.87
C ARG A 88 -8.59 -5.94 -0.65
N GLN A 89 -9.68 -6.53 -1.13
CA GLN A 89 -10.08 -6.51 -2.54
C GLN A 89 -10.73 -5.16 -2.94
N ASP A 90 -11.38 -4.51 -1.98
CA ASP A 90 -12.09 -3.26 -2.17
C ASP A 90 -11.30 -2.10 -1.56
N ARG A 91 -11.31 -0.93 -2.21
CA ARG A 91 -10.64 0.32 -1.75
C ARG A 91 -9.11 0.29 -1.71
N VAL A 92 -8.50 -0.76 -2.22
CA VAL A 92 -7.04 -0.91 -2.38
C VAL A 92 -6.70 -0.80 -3.87
N ASP A 93 -5.56 -0.19 -4.18
CA ASP A 93 -5.10 -0.03 -5.55
C ASP A 93 -4.91 -1.38 -6.26
N THR A 94 -5.20 -1.44 -7.56
CA THR A 94 -5.12 -2.66 -8.37
C THR A 94 -3.75 -3.34 -8.34
N ALA A 95 -2.66 -2.60 -8.10
CA ALA A 95 -1.31 -3.16 -8.00
C ALA A 95 -1.10 -4.03 -6.74
N ILE A 96 -1.88 -3.80 -5.68
CA ILE A 96 -1.74 -4.43 -4.36
C ILE A 96 -3.02 -5.12 -3.84
N ARG A 97 -4.14 -4.95 -4.53
CA ARG A 97 -5.43 -5.57 -4.21
C ARG A 97 -5.32 -7.09 -4.04
N GLY A 98 -5.77 -7.60 -2.90
CA GLY A 98 -5.78 -9.04 -2.62
C GLY A 98 -4.42 -9.69 -2.39
N LYS A 99 -3.32 -8.91 -2.42
CA LYS A 99 -1.95 -9.41 -2.23
C LYS A 99 -1.60 -9.52 -0.75
N SER A 100 -0.56 -10.29 -0.44
CA SER A 100 -0.13 -10.55 0.93
C SER A 100 1.21 -9.91 1.28
N ILE A 101 1.35 -9.49 2.54
CA ILE A 101 2.60 -9.02 3.14
C ILE A 101 2.83 -9.81 4.41
N ALA A 102 4.05 -10.29 4.60
CA ALA A 102 4.40 -11.19 5.67
C ALA A 102 5.52 -10.58 6.52
N PHE A 103 5.27 -10.43 7.82
CA PHE A 103 6.18 -9.89 8.81
C PHE A 103 6.65 -10.96 9.77
N ASP A 104 7.95 -11.07 9.95
CA ASP A 104 8.53 -11.92 10.96
C ASP A 104 8.50 -11.22 12.33
N VAL A 105 7.90 -11.88 13.32
CA VAL A 105 7.66 -11.30 14.65
C VAL A 105 8.97 -11.02 15.38
N TYR A 106 9.99 -11.85 15.26
CA TYR A 106 11.21 -11.70 16.06
C TYR A 106 12.29 -10.91 15.34
N SER A 107 12.54 -11.23 14.08
CA SER A 107 13.54 -10.54 13.27
C SER A 107 13.06 -9.16 12.79
N GLY A 108 11.75 -8.89 12.82
CA GLY A 108 11.17 -7.66 12.26
C GLY A 108 11.31 -7.57 10.73
N SER A 109 11.78 -8.64 10.08
CA SER A 109 11.96 -8.67 8.64
C SER A 109 10.62 -8.76 7.92
N CYS A 110 10.47 -7.94 6.89
CA CYS A 110 9.28 -7.91 6.06
C CYS A 110 9.53 -8.59 4.71
N SER A 111 8.55 -9.36 4.23
CA SER A 111 8.60 -10.05 2.95
C SER A 111 7.24 -10.07 2.26
N SER A 112 7.20 -10.00 0.94
CA SER A 112 5.99 -10.20 0.13
C SER A 112 6.35 -10.96 -1.15
N SER A 113 5.65 -12.05 -1.43
CA SER A 113 5.81 -12.81 -2.68
C SER A 113 5.07 -12.19 -3.87
N ASP A 114 4.09 -11.33 -3.60
CA ASP A 114 3.10 -10.91 -4.59
C ASP A 114 3.30 -9.45 -5.03
N ILE A 115 3.96 -8.63 -4.21
CA ILE A 115 4.10 -7.20 -4.42
C ILE A 115 5.52 -6.89 -4.90
N SER A 116 5.63 -6.11 -5.98
CA SER A 116 6.91 -5.72 -6.56
C SER A 116 7.68 -4.76 -5.63
N GLN A 117 8.99 -4.98 -5.49
CA GLN A 117 9.90 -4.18 -4.65
C GLN A 117 9.77 -2.66 -4.85
N ARG A 118 9.36 -2.18 -6.03
CA ARG A 118 9.12 -0.74 -6.29
C ARG A 118 8.10 -0.10 -5.36
N TYR A 119 7.16 -0.87 -4.83
CA TYR A 119 6.11 -0.39 -3.94
C TYR A 119 6.46 -0.59 -2.46
N LEU A 120 7.43 -1.46 -2.15
CA LEU A 120 7.83 -1.73 -0.78
C LEU A 120 9.02 -0.86 -0.35
N PRO A 121 9.15 -0.58 0.97
CA PRO A 121 10.35 -0.02 1.55
C PRO A 121 11.57 -0.90 1.27
N LYS A 122 12.77 -0.31 1.29
CA LYS A 122 14.02 -1.07 1.12
C LYS A 122 14.23 -2.12 2.21
N ASP A 123 13.65 -1.90 3.39
CA ASP A 123 13.73 -2.80 4.53
C ASP A 123 12.77 -4.01 4.40
N CYS A 124 11.90 -4.01 3.39
CA CYS A 124 11.02 -5.12 3.07
C CYS A 124 11.39 -5.74 1.73
N ARG A 125 11.45 -7.07 1.68
CA ARG A 125 11.80 -7.82 0.47
C ARG A 125 10.54 -8.16 -0.33
N GLY A 126 10.38 -7.52 -1.48
CA GLY A 126 9.34 -7.82 -2.47
C GLY A 126 9.82 -8.78 -3.57
N GLN A 127 8.93 -8.99 -4.54
CA GLN A 127 9.22 -9.69 -5.80
C GLN A 127 9.94 -8.78 -6.81
#